data_AF-A0A6B2QW75-F1
#
_entry.id   AF-A0A6B2QW75-F1
#
_cell.length_a   1.000
_cell.length_b   1.000
_cell.length_c   1.000
_cell.angle_alpha   90.00
_cell.angle_beta   90.00
_cell.angle_gamma   90.00
#
_symmetry.space_group_name_H-M   'P 1'
#
loop_
_entity.id
_entity.type
_entity.pdbx_description
1 polymer ?
#
loop_
_entity_poly.entity_id
_entity_poly.type
_entity_poly.pdbx_seq_one_letter_code
_entity_poly.pdbx_strand_id
1 'polypeptide(L)'
;MNEKFIYDVESSKLYSPDGAFLKKVYCPKAKHWNQLIVDDPQERSRGCEDCGDRVHNLESFDSRTSKLTYRDCVYIPVNSQRVIFINKEKEVPKPNQVGRNDEGLPIIRTVRNTKDINRAAAMGYWPDVRRIEYMDKSSTPRIPSGAKGRSNKKVALEIKFRVMQNPVTGVISVFGDYRSDYRQDFSEVKEVIPFTFYYPYYQSRPIAAYLIPPDLQDGSKVLIEDPIEDMLGSTWNQGDTQRAMNIIGYVKDRKVIIHHDSIKTTHYIG
;
A
#
# COMPACT_ATOMS: atom_id res chain seq x y z
N MET A 1 30.14 21.36 -17.76
CA MET A 1 29.57 21.20 -16.41
C MET A 1 28.61 20.02 -16.45
N ASN A 2 28.56 19.20 -15.41
CA ASN A 2 27.56 18.14 -15.33
C ASN A 2 26.18 18.80 -15.25
N GLU A 3 25.24 18.45 -16.13
CA GLU A 3 23.88 19.03 -16.15
C GLU A 3 22.87 18.18 -15.39
N LYS A 4 23.33 17.09 -14.79
CA LYS A 4 22.48 16.11 -14.11
C LYS A 4 22.23 16.54 -12.68
N PHE A 5 20.97 16.48 -12.25
CA PHE A 5 20.64 16.54 -10.84
C PHE A 5 21.21 15.32 -10.12
N ILE A 6 21.34 15.41 -8.80
CA ILE A 6 21.80 14.31 -7.98
C ILE A 6 20.69 14.01 -6.97
N TYR A 7 20.23 12.77 -6.92
CA TYR A 7 19.20 12.34 -5.98
C TYR A 7 19.74 11.23 -5.08
N ASP A 8 19.81 11.50 -3.77
CA ASP A 8 20.10 10.51 -2.76
C ASP A 8 18.79 9.82 -2.34
N VAL A 9 18.67 8.56 -2.73
CA VAL A 9 17.47 7.74 -2.51
C VAL A 9 17.20 7.55 -1.01
N GLU A 10 18.24 7.35 -0.21
CA GLU A 10 18.10 6.99 1.22
C GLU A 10 17.60 8.16 2.05
N SER A 11 18.22 9.33 1.88
CA SER A 11 17.79 10.53 2.59
C SER A 11 16.64 11.28 1.89
N SER A 12 16.24 10.80 0.71
CA SER A 12 15.29 11.43 -0.22
C SER A 12 15.68 12.87 -0.57
N LYS A 13 16.97 13.18 -0.67
CA LYS A 13 17.46 14.54 -0.93
C LYS A 13 17.80 14.73 -2.41
N LEU A 14 17.35 15.83 -2.97
CA LEU A 14 17.65 16.27 -4.33
C LEU A 14 18.64 17.45 -4.28
N TYR A 15 19.65 17.37 -5.13
CA TYR A 15 20.70 18.36 -5.28
C TYR A 15 20.77 18.82 -6.74
N SER A 16 21.15 20.08 -6.95
CA SER A 16 21.39 20.66 -8.26
C SER A 16 22.66 20.09 -8.90
N PRO A 17 22.87 20.32 -10.21
CA PRO A 17 24.04 19.79 -10.91
C PRO A 17 25.40 20.30 -10.42
N ASP A 18 25.43 21.44 -9.71
CA ASP A 18 26.60 21.98 -9.01
C ASP A 18 26.79 21.41 -7.60
N GLY A 19 25.90 20.51 -7.16
CA GLY A 19 25.94 19.85 -5.86
C GLY A 19 25.23 20.60 -4.72
N ALA A 20 24.63 21.77 -4.98
CA ALA A 20 23.88 22.47 -3.94
C ALA A 20 22.61 21.71 -3.56
N PHE A 21 22.28 21.68 -2.27
CA PHE A 21 21.05 21.04 -1.79
C PHE A 21 19.83 21.85 -2.23
N LEU A 22 18.89 21.19 -2.92
CA LEU A 22 17.65 21.82 -3.37
C LEU A 22 16.52 21.57 -2.36
N LYS A 23 16.21 20.29 -2.12
CA LYS A 23 15.09 19.90 -1.25
C LYS A 23 15.10 18.43 -0.88
N LYS A 24 14.26 18.07 0.09
CA LYS A 24 13.82 16.69 0.31
C LYS A 24 12.62 16.40 -0.58
N VAL A 25 12.68 15.34 -1.39
CA VAL A 25 11.59 14.88 -2.25
C VAL A 25 10.70 13.96 -1.43
N TYR A 26 9.51 14.45 -1.07
CA TYR A 26 8.54 13.70 -0.29
C TYR A 26 7.13 14.09 -0.73
N CYS A 27 6.28 13.09 -0.95
CA CYS A 27 4.85 13.29 -1.16
C CYS A 27 4.09 12.65 0.00
N PRO A 28 3.37 13.41 0.83
CA PRO A 28 2.58 12.85 1.94
C PRO A 28 1.46 11.93 1.46
N LYS A 29 1.06 12.04 0.19
CA LYS A 29 0.03 11.22 -0.46
C LYS A 29 0.59 10.10 -1.32
N ALA A 30 1.93 9.95 -1.38
CA ALA A 30 2.64 8.94 -2.16
C ALA A 30 2.14 8.78 -3.62
N LYS A 31 1.80 9.90 -4.27
CA LYS A 31 1.25 9.90 -5.63
C LYS A 31 2.29 9.48 -6.66
N HIS A 32 1.87 8.65 -7.61
CA HIS A 32 2.64 8.31 -8.81
C HIS A 32 2.30 9.24 -9.97
N TRP A 33 3.23 9.40 -10.92
CA TRP A 33 3.07 10.29 -12.09
C TRP A 33 1.80 10.01 -12.91
N ASN A 34 1.40 8.75 -13.04
CA ASN A 34 0.18 8.32 -13.73
C ASN A 34 -1.11 8.50 -12.93
N GLN A 35 -1.01 8.92 -11.65
CA GLN A 35 -2.16 9.28 -10.81
C GLN A 35 -2.40 10.80 -10.79
N LEU A 36 -1.58 11.57 -11.51
CA LEU A 36 -1.68 13.01 -11.64
C LEU A 36 -2.51 13.38 -12.88
N ILE A 37 -3.15 14.55 -12.84
CA ILE A 37 -3.94 15.11 -13.93
C ILE A 37 -3.01 15.48 -15.08
N VAL A 38 -3.29 14.96 -16.27
CA VAL A 38 -2.58 15.32 -17.50
C VAL A 38 -3.20 16.61 -18.03
N ASP A 39 -2.62 17.74 -17.65
CA ASP A 39 -3.07 19.08 -18.05
C ASP A 39 -2.04 19.85 -18.89
N ASP A 40 -0.79 19.37 -18.96
CA ASP A 40 0.28 19.89 -19.83
C ASP A 40 0.45 18.98 -21.07
N PRO A 41 0.14 19.46 -22.28
CA PRO A 41 0.28 18.69 -23.52
C PRO A 41 1.72 18.23 -23.81
N GLN A 42 2.72 18.91 -23.24
CA GLN A 42 4.14 18.56 -23.41
C GLN A 42 4.66 17.66 -22.27
N GLU A 43 3.78 17.22 -21.36
CA GLU A 43 4.11 16.42 -20.17
C GLU A 43 5.23 16.99 -19.29
N ARG A 44 5.45 18.31 -19.33
CA ARG A 44 6.49 18.95 -18.51
C ARG A 44 6.08 19.02 -17.04
N SER A 45 4.78 18.99 -16.80
CA SER A 45 4.19 18.96 -15.46
C SER A 45 2.83 18.29 -15.48
N ARG A 46 2.34 17.87 -14.31
CA ARG A 46 1.00 17.35 -14.12
C ARG A 46 0.39 17.92 -12.83
N GLY A 47 -0.92 18.09 -12.79
CA GLY A 47 -1.64 18.57 -11.61
C GLY A 47 -1.90 17.45 -10.59
N CYS A 48 -1.89 17.77 -9.29
CA CYS A 48 -2.28 16.83 -8.23
C CYS A 48 -3.65 17.21 -7.65
N GLU A 49 -4.67 16.35 -7.79
CA GLU A 49 -6.02 16.62 -7.22
C GLU A 49 -6.02 16.70 -5.69
N ASP A 50 -5.15 15.94 -5.01
CA ASP A 50 -5.19 15.83 -3.54
C ASP A 50 -4.64 17.08 -2.83
N CYS A 51 -3.61 17.72 -3.40
CA CYS A 51 -2.99 18.90 -2.79
C CYS A 51 -3.12 20.18 -3.63
N GLY A 52 -3.59 20.09 -4.88
CA GLY A 52 -3.72 21.21 -5.80
C GLY A 52 -2.40 21.66 -6.44
N ASP A 53 -1.26 21.08 -6.06
CA ASP A 53 0.06 21.49 -6.55
C ASP A 53 0.37 20.94 -7.95
N ARG A 54 1.28 21.62 -8.67
CA ARG A 54 1.88 21.11 -9.90
C ARG A 54 3.11 20.26 -9.57
N VAL A 55 3.19 19.09 -10.19
CA VAL A 55 4.36 18.21 -10.15
C VAL A 55 5.14 18.35 -11.45
N HIS A 56 6.38 18.83 -11.37
CA HIS A 56 7.27 19.05 -12.51
C HIS A 56 8.06 17.80 -12.86
N ASN A 57 8.11 17.44 -14.13
CA ASN A 57 8.94 16.34 -14.62
C ASN A 57 10.38 16.79 -14.82
N LEU A 58 11.32 16.26 -14.02
CA LEU A 58 12.73 16.65 -14.11
C LEU A 58 13.39 16.29 -15.45
N GLU A 59 12.86 15.32 -16.21
CA GLU A 59 13.38 15.05 -17.56
C GLU A 59 13.20 16.23 -18.50
N SER A 60 12.08 16.94 -18.37
CA SER A 60 11.75 18.11 -19.18
C SER A 60 12.27 19.43 -18.60
N PHE A 61 12.86 19.39 -17.41
CA PHE A 61 13.24 20.59 -16.68
C PHE A 61 14.55 21.16 -17.23
N ASP A 62 14.55 22.43 -17.60
CA ASP A 62 15.76 23.15 -18.01
C ASP A 62 16.36 23.88 -16.80
N SER A 63 17.50 23.38 -16.31
CA SER A 63 18.22 23.93 -15.17
C SER A 63 18.81 25.32 -15.43
N ARG A 64 18.90 25.76 -16.70
CA ARG A 64 19.45 27.06 -17.08
C ARG A 64 18.40 28.17 -17.03
N THR A 65 17.15 27.85 -17.33
CA THR A 65 16.06 28.85 -17.43
C THR A 65 15.12 28.84 -16.22
N SER A 66 15.10 27.74 -15.46
CA SER A 66 14.11 27.51 -14.41
C SER A 66 14.79 27.18 -13.09
N LYS A 67 14.39 27.86 -12.00
CA LYS A 67 14.86 27.57 -10.64
C LYS A 67 13.85 26.68 -9.92
N LEU A 68 14.30 25.50 -9.51
CA LEU A 68 13.57 24.68 -8.54
C LEU A 68 13.66 25.30 -7.16
N THR A 69 12.52 25.44 -6.52
CA THR A 69 12.39 25.92 -5.14
C THR A 69 12.04 24.77 -4.20
N TYR A 70 12.15 25.01 -2.90
CA TYR A 70 11.80 24.00 -1.89
C TYR A 70 10.32 23.60 -1.91
N ARG A 71 9.43 24.41 -2.51
CA ARG A 71 7.98 24.16 -2.57
C ARG A 71 7.57 23.29 -3.76
N ASP A 72 8.33 23.30 -4.85
CA ASP A 72 7.91 22.68 -6.10
C ASP A 72 7.83 21.15 -6.00
N CYS A 73 6.70 20.55 -6.34
CA CYS A 73 6.62 19.09 -6.43
C CYS A 73 7.39 18.63 -7.67
N VAL A 74 8.16 17.56 -7.52
CA VAL A 74 8.98 17.02 -8.61
C VAL A 74 8.70 15.54 -8.82
N TYR A 75 8.76 15.14 -10.08
CA TYR A 75 8.75 13.76 -10.50
C TYR A 75 10.08 13.44 -11.19
N ILE A 76 10.62 12.28 -10.82
CA ILE A 76 11.87 11.75 -11.36
C ILE A 76 11.59 10.32 -11.84
N PRO A 77 11.71 10.03 -13.14
CA PRO A 77 11.66 8.66 -13.64
C PRO A 77 12.82 7.83 -13.08
N VAL A 78 12.57 6.56 -12.75
CA VAL A 78 13.59 5.66 -12.20
C VAL A 78 14.77 5.46 -13.16
N ASN A 79 14.52 5.54 -14.46
CA ASN A 79 15.50 5.45 -15.54
C ASN A 79 15.91 6.81 -16.11
N SER A 80 15.78 7.87 -15.30
CA SER A 80 16.13 9.24 -15.69
C SER A 80 17.57 9.32 -16.21
N GLN A 81 17.75 9.98 -17.37
CA GLN A 81 19.08 10.28 -17.90
C GLN A 81 19.63 11.60 -17.33
N ARG A 82 18.75 12.42 -16.74
CA ARG A 82 19.06 13.74 -16.17
C ARG A 82 19.27 13.73 -14.66
N VAL A 83 19.14 12.58 -14.00
CA VAL A 83 19.38 12.42 -12.56
C VAL A 83 20.37 11.30 -12.30
N ILE A 84 21.40 11.61 -11.50
CA ILE A 84 22.32 10.65 -10.91
C ILE A 84 21.71 10.20 -9.59
N PHE A 85 21.37 8.92 -9.51
CA PHE A 85 20.88 8.32 -8.27
C PHE A 85 22.07 7.86 -7.43
N ILE A 86 22.28 8.48 -6.28
CA ILE A 86 23.21 7.99 -5.27
C ILE A 86 22.49 6.91 -4.46
N ASN A 87 23.21 5.85 -4.13
CA ASN A 87 22.65 4.65 -3.47
C ASN A 87 21.62 3.92 -4.34
N LYS A 88 21.73 4.05 -5.68
CA LYS A 88 20.89 3.35 -6.67
C LYS A 88 20.90 1.83 -6.48
N GLU A 89 21.97 1.25 -5.93
CA GLU A 89 22.06 -0.20 -5.68
C GLU A 89 21.11 -0.69 -4.57
N LYS A 90 20.51 0.22 -3.78
CA LYS A 90 19.34 -0.08 -2.92
C LYS A 90 18.02 0.18 -3.66
N GLU A 91 18.02 -0.02 -4.99
CA GLU A 91 16.87 0.14 -5.88
C GLU A 91 15.71 -0.75 -5.44
N VAL A 92 14.49 -0.32 -5.81
CA VAL A 92 13.25 -1.09 -5.78
C VAL A 92 13.57 -2.56 -5.92
N PRO A 93 13.30 -3.40 -4.90
CA PRO A 93 13.74 -4.78 -4.92
C PRO A 93 13.28 -5.38 -6.24
N LYS A 94 14.22 -5.99 -6.97
CA LYS A 94 13.84 -6.96 -7.99
C LYS A 94 12.81 -7.88 -7.31
N PRO A 95 11.77 -8.36 -8.00
CA PRO A 95 10.77 -9.26 -7.41
C PRO A 95 11.38 -10.39 -6.57
N ASN A 96 12.60 -10.79 -6.92
CA ASN A 96 13.39 -11.87 -6.37
C ASN A 96 14.31 -11.45 -5.19
N GLN A 97 14.39 -10.17 -4.84
CA GLN A 97 15.14 -9.67 -3.69
C GLN A 97 14.20 -9.43 -2.51
N VAL A 98 13.99 -10.49 -1.75
CA VAL A 98 13.30 -10.41 -0.47
C VAL A 98 14.11 -9.52 0.47
N GLY A 99 13.60 -8.32 0.78
CA GLY A 99 14.19 -7.48 1.81
C GLY A 99 14.28 -8.26 3.12
N ARG A 100 15.41 -8.15 3.83
CA ARG A 100 15.65 -8.86 5.09
C ARG A 100 15.91 -7.85 6.20
N ASN A 101 15.53 -8.20 7.43
CA ASN A 101 15.91 -7.42 8.62
C ASN A 101 17.37 -7.73 9.02
N ASP A 102 17.85 -7.09 10.08
CA ASP A 102 19.21 -7.27 10.60
C ASP A 102 19.50 -8.72 11.07
N GLU A 103 18.46 -9.48 11.38
CA GLU A 103 18.53 -10.91 11.74
C GLU A 103 18.46 -11.84 10.52
N GLY A 104 18.41 -11.28 9.31
CA GLY A 104 18.32 -12.03 8.06
C GLY A 104 16.92 -12.61 7.77
N LEU A 105 15.88 -12.24 8.51
CA LEU A 105 14.51 -12.69 8.25
C LEU A 105 13.91 -11.95 7.04
N PRO A 106 13.29 -12.67 6.09
CA PRO A 106 12.42 -12.11 5.07
C PRO A 106 11.38 -11.13 5.64
N ILE A 107 11.27 -9.96 5.03
CA ILE A 107 10.29 -8.94 5.38
C ILE A 107 9.07 -9.07 4.47
N ILE A 108 7.90 -9.29 5.09
CA ILE A 108 6.59 -9.20 4.45
C ILE A 108 6.10 -7.75 4.56
N ARG A 109 5.82 -7.15 3.40
CA ARG A 109 5.22 -5.81 3.31
C ARG A 109 3.70 -5.91 3.23
N THR A 110 3.02 -4.85 3.68
CA THR A 110 1.56 -4.74 3.66
C THR A 110 1.12 -3.61 2.76
N VAL A 111 0.11 -3.86 1.92
CA VAL A 111 -0.55 -2.85 1.08
C VAL A 111 -2.04 -2.83 1.38
N ARG A 112 -2.69 -1.66 1.31
CA ARG A 112 -4.06 -1.45 1.80
C ARG A 112 -5.04 -0.91 0.74
N ASN A 113 -4.70 -1.04 -0.55
CA ASN A 113 -5.60 -0.64 -1.63
C ASN A 113 -5.46 -1.52 -2.88
N THR A 114 -6.52 -1.57 -3.69
CA THR A 114 -6.59 -2.43 -4.89
C THR A 114 -5.47 -2.14 -5.90
N LYS A 115 -5.08 -0.88 -6.08
CA LYS A 115 -4.08 -0.49 -7.08
C LYS A 115 -2.71 -1.06 -6.71
N ASP A 116 -2.32 -0.91 -5.44
CA ASP A 116 -1.03 -1.41 -4.95
C ASP A 116 -0.98 -2.93 -4.87
N ILE A 117 -2.10 -3.58 -4.51
CA ILE A 117 -2.22 -5.05 -4.54
C ILE A 117 -1.98 -5.57 -5.97
N ASN A 118 -2.68 -5.01 -6.96
CA ASN A 118 -2.55 -5.46 -8.36
C ASN A 118 -1.19 -5.11 -8.96
N ARG A 119 -0.60 -3.99 -8.55
CA ARG A 119 0.78 -3.65 -8.94
C ARG A 119 1.78 -4.65 -8.38
N ALA A 120 1.67 -5.02 -7.10
CA ALA A 120 2.55 -6.01 -6.49
C ALA A 120 2.42 -7.38 -7.18
N ALA A 121 1.20 -7.78 -7.52
CA ALA A 121 0.93 -8.96 -8.35
C ALA A 121 1.62 -8.89 -9.72
N ALA A 122 1.53 -7.75 -10.41
CA ALA A 122 2.23 -7.53 -11.68
C ALA A 122 3.77 -7.53 -11.54
N MET A 123 4.26 -7.21 -10.34
CA MET A 123 5.68 -7.33 -9.97
C MET A 123 6.04 -8.75 -9.52
N GLY A 124 5.16 -9.75 -9.60
CA GLY A 124 5.47 -11.14 -9.25
C GLY A 124 5.32 -11.50 -7.76
N TYR A 125 4.91 -10.57 -6.91
CA TYR A 125 4.52 -10.92 -5.54
C TYR A 125 3.17 -11.63 -5.55
N TRP A 126 3.00 -12.60 -4.65
CA TRP A 126 1.69 -13.14 -4.35
C TRP A 126 1.01 -12.32 -3.24
N PRO A 127 -0.14 -11.67 -3.49
CA PRO A 127 -0.86 -10.95 -2.46
C PRO A 127 -1.78 -11.89 -1.68
N ASP A 128 -1.47 -12.11 -0.40
CA ASP A 128 -2.40 -12.73 0.54
C ASP A 128 -3.43 -11.69 1.00
N VAL A 129 -4.51 -11.57 0.23
CA VAL A 129 -5.56 -10.57 0.43
C VAL A 129 -6.44 -10.91 1.63
N ARG A 130 -6.69 -9.90 2.46
CA ARG A 130 -7.53 -9.96 3.67
C ARG A 130 -8.51 -8.80 3.73
N ARG A 131 -9.61 -9.04 4.43
CA ARG A 131 -10.53 -7.99 4.85
C ARG A 131 -9.94 -7.27 6.06
N ILE A 132 -9.97 -5.95 6.04
CA ILE A 132 -9.73 -5.13 7.23
C ILE A 132 -11.04 -5.10 8.03
N GLU A 133 -10.99 -5.58 9.26
CA GLU A 133 -12.11 -5.50 10.19
C GLU A 133 -11.88 -4.31 11.13
N TYR A 134 -12.76 -3.32 11.04
CA TYR A 134 -12.77 -2.25 12.03
C TYR A 134 -13.68 -2.66 13.18
N MET A 135 -13.14 -2.58 14.40
CA MET A 135 -13.95 -2.72 15.60
C MET A 135 -14.71 -1.43 15.87
N ASP A 136 -15.81 -1.21 15.13
CA ASP A 136 -16.75 -0.17 15.50
C ASP A 136 -17.68 -0.69 16.61
N LYS A 137 -17.63 -0.08 17.79
CA LYS A 137 -18.52 -0.39 18.92
C LYS A 137 -20.00 -0.19 18.58
N SER A 138 -20.33 0.51 17.50
CA SER A 138 -21.69 0.79 17.04
C SER A 138 -22.20 -0.15 15.94
N SER A 139 -21.35 -0.98 15.34
CA SER A 139 -21.77 -2.01 14.37
C SER A 139 -22.21 -3.27 15.11
N THR A 140 -23.45 -3.28 15.60
CA THR A 140 -24.07 -4.52 16.06
C THR A 140 -24.17 -5.52 14.89
N PRO A 141 -23.80 -6.81 15.07
CA PRO A 141 -23.92 -7.81 14.02
C PRO A 141 -25.37 -7.92 13.54
N ARG A 142 -25.60 -7.86 12.23
CA ARG A 142 -26.90 -8.25 11.67
C ARG A 142 -27.07 -9.76 11.80
N ILE A 143 -28.11 -10.18 12.52
CA ILE A 143 -28.67 -11.53 12.44
C ILE A 143 -29.08 -11.75 10.96
N PRO A 144 -28.72 -12.89 10.34
CA PRO A 144 -29.12 -13.20 8.98
C PRO A 144 -30.63 -13.07 8.82
N SER A 145 -31.05 -12.31 7.82
CA SER A 145 -32.45 -12.04 7.51
C SER A 145 -33.16 -13.29 6.98
N GLY A 146 -33.49 -14.20 7.89
CA GLY A 146 -34.51 -15.24 7.75
C GLY A 146 -35.71 -15.03 8.68
N ALA A 147 -35.61 -14.10 9.64
CA ALA A 147 -36.71 -13.79 10.57
C ALA A 147 -37.70 -12.82 9.93
N LYS A 148 -38.88 -13.34 9.56
CA LYS A 148 -40.05 -12.54 9.18
C LYS A 148 -40.48 -11.67 10.37
N GLY A 149 -40.01 -10.43 10.37
CA GLY A 149 -40.47 -9.39 11.29
C GLY A 149 -40.00 -8.05 10.77
N ARG A 150 -40.94 -7.17 10.41
CA ARG A 150 -40.66 -5.74 10.17
C ARG A 150 -40.21 -5.12 11.50
N SER A 151 -38.94 -5.25 11.83
CA SER A 151 -38.29 -4.42 12.85
C SER A 151 -37.63 -3.26 12.13
N ASN A 152 -37.73 -2.06 12.72
CA ASN A 152 -37.13 -0.81 12.25
C ASN A 152 -35.67 -1.03 11.86
N LYS A 153 -35.44 -1.24 10.55
CA LYS A 153 -34.11 -1.52 9.99
C LYS A 153 -33.30 -0.24 10.09
N LYS A 154 -32.51 -0.13 11.15
CA LYS A 154 -31.49 0.92 11.29
C LYS A 154 -30.68 0.90 9.99
N VAL A 155 -30.75 2.00 9.24
CA VAL A 155 -30.04 2.17 7.97
C VAL A 155 -28.58 2.34 8.33
N ALA A 156 -27.84 1.23 8.35
CA ALA A 156 -26.39 1.27 8.47
C ALA A 156 -25.83 1.79 7.13
N LEU A 157 -24.98 2.81 7.19
CA LEU A 157 -24.29 3.40 6.05
C LEU A 157 -23.20 2.44 5.57
N GLU A 158 -23.61 1.37 4.89
CA GLU A 158 -22.72 0.28 4.50
C GLU A 158 -22.65 0.15 2.97
N ILE A 159 -21.45 -0.07 2.45
CA ILE A 159 -21.24 -0.45 1.06
C ILE A 159 -20.95 -1.95 1.00
N LYS A 160 -21.64 -2.63 0.08
CA LYS A 160 -21.41 -4.04 -0.23
C LYS A 160 -20.17 -4.19 -1.10
N PHE A 161 -19.36 -5.22 -0.85
CA PHE A 161 -18.29 -5.61 -1.75
C PHE A 161 -17.98 -7.11 -1.65
N ARG A 162 -17.24 -7.62 -2.63
CA ARG A 162 -16.52 -8.91 -2.62
C ARG A 162 -15.18 -8.77 -3.32
N VAL A 163 -14.28 -9.73 -3.13
CA VAL A 163 -12.99 -9.78 -3.82
C VAL A 163 -12.76 -11.15 -4.44
N MET A 164 -12.48 -11.13 -5.74
CA MET A 164 -12.02 -12.27 -6.51
C MET A 164 -10.53 -12.11 -6.80
N GLN A 165 -9.78 -13.21 -6.84
CA GLN A 165 -8.34 -13.23 -7.13
C GLN A 165 -8.04 -14.28 -8.21
N ASN A 166 -7.23 -13.91 -9.19
CA ASN A 166 -6.73 -14.87 -10.18
C ASN A 166 -5.71 -15.82 -9.51
N PRO A 167 -5.89 -17.16 -9.61
CA PRO A 167 -5.06 -18.14 -8.89
C PRO A 167 -3.63 -18.26 -9.44
N VAL A 168 -3.38 -17.76 -10.66
CA VAL A 168 -2.08 -17.78 -11.33
C VAL A 168 -1.33 -16.48 -11.08
N THR A 169 -1.96 -15.34 -11.37
CA THR A 169 -1.30 -14.02 -11.34
C THR A 169 -1.41 -13.29 -10.00
N GLY A 170 -2.35 -13.68 -9.14
CA GLY A 170 -2.62 -12.98 -7.89
C GLY A 170 -3.37 -11.65 -8.02
N VAL A 171 -3.64 -11.18 -9.26
CA VAL A 171 -4.42 -9.97 -9.53
C VAL A 171 -5.82 -10.11 -8.96
N ILE A 172 -6.33 -9.04 -8.33
CA ILE A 172 -7.66 -8.99 -7.74
C ILE A 172 -8.63 -8.10 -8.49
N SER A 173 -9.91 -8.45 -8.37
CA SER A 173 -11.05 -7.66 -8.81
C SER A 173 -12.04 -7.48 -7.65
N VAL A 174 -12.51 -6.24 -7.47
CA VAL A 174 -13.45 -5.88 -6.40
C VAL A 174 -14.80 -5.53 -7.02
N PHE A 175 -15.86 -6.17 -6.52
CA PHE A 175 -17.21 -6.00 -7.05
C PHE A 175 -18.16 -5.50 -5.97
N GLY A 176 -19.07 -4.58 -6.30
CA GLY A 176 -20.10 -4.08 -5.39
C GLY A 176 -21.52 -4.53 -5.71
N ASP A 177 -21.76 -5.06 -6.92
CA ASP A 177 -23.09 -5.48 -7.38
C ASP A 177 -23.16 -7.01 -7.49
N TYR A 178 -24.22 -7.62 -6.96
CA TYR A 178 -24.42 -9.08 -7.06
C TYR A 178 -24.66 -9.51 -8.52
N ARG A 179 -25.25 -8.64 -9.33
CA ARG A 179 -25.57 -8.91 -10.74
C ARG A 179 -24.35 -8.84 -11.65
N SER A 180 -23.24 -8.29 -11.15
CA SER A 180 -21.98 -8.29 -11.91
C SER A 180 -21.41 -9.70 -12.11
N ASP A 181 -21.95 -10.71 -11.41
CA ASP A 181 -21.68 -12.14 -11.65
C ASP A 181 -22.06 -12.66 -13.04
N TYR A 182 -22.95 -12.00 -13.77
CA TYR A 182 -23.47 -12.55 -15.03
C TYR A 182 -22.61 -12.26 -16.26
N ARG A 183 -21.52 -11.49 -16.14
CA ARG A 183 -20.76 -10.95 -17.28
C ARG A 183 -19.30 -11.39 -17.38
N GLN A 184 -18.79 -12.19 -16.46
CA GLN A 184 -17.41 -12.66 -16.49
C GLN A 184 -17.37 -14.18 -16.36
N ASP A 185 -16.45 -14.79 -17.11
CA ASP A 185 -16.12 -16.20 -16.92
C ASP A 185 -15.35 -16.34 -15.61
N PHE A 186 -16.06 -16.68 -14.53
CA PHE A 186 -15.48 -16.84 -13.20
C PHE A 186 -14.75 -18.17 -13.02
N SER A 187 -14.71 -19.04 -14.06
CA SER A 187 -14.00 -20.32 -13.99
C SER A 187 -12.50 -20.15 -13.70
N GLU A 188 -11.94 -18.97 -14.04
CA GLU A 188 -10.52 -18.67 -13.88
C GLU A 188 -10.17 -17.81 -12.65
N VAL A 189 -11.12 -17.48 -11.77
CA VAL A 189 -10.88 -16.64 -10.58
C VAL A 189 -11.47 -17.24 -9.31
N LYS A 190 -10.73 -17.14 -8.21
CA LYS A 190 -11.12 -17.67 -6.90
C LYS A 190 -11.68 -16.56 -6.02
N GLU A 191 -12.81 -16.81 -5.37
CA GLU A 191 -13.31 -15.91 -4.33
C GLU A 191 -12.39 -15.97 -3.10
N VAL A 192 -11.89 -14.79 -2.68
CA VAL A 192 -11.01 -14.66 -1.49
C VAL A 192 -11.65 -13.87 -0.37
N ILE A 193 -12.61 -12.99 -0.71
CA ILE A 193 -13.49 -12.35 0.26
C ILE A 193 -14.92 -12.46 -0.28
N PRO A 194 -15.83 -13.18 0.39
CA PRO A 194 -17.21 -13.31 -0.03
C PRO A 194 -17.94 -11.97 0.05
N PHE A 195 -19.13 -11.90 -0.54
CA PHE A 195 -19.97 -10.71 -0.41
C PHE A 195 -20.20 -10.33 1.05
N THR A 196 -19.76 -9.14 1.40
CA THR A 196 -19.86 -8.58 2.75
C THR A 196 -20.04 -7.07 2.68
N PHE A 197 -20.11 -6.43 3.84
CA PHE A 197 -20.40 -5.01 4.01
C PHE A 197 -19.29 -4.31 4.80
N TYR A 198 -19.12 -3.02 4.56
CA TYR A 198 -18.24 -2.16 5.34
C TYR A 198 -18.75 -0.72 5.40
N TYR A 199 -18.30 0.00 6.42
CA TYR A 199 -18.54 1.42 6.57
C TYR A 199 -17.51 2.22 5.74
N PRO A 200 -17.93 2.97 4.71
CA PRO A 200 -17.02 3.54 3.71
C PRO A 200 -16.27 4.79 4.15
N TYR A 201 -16.61 5.35 5.31
CA TYR A 201 -15.98 6.58 5.79
C TYR A 201 -14.71 6.35 6.61
N TYR A 202 -14.38 5.11 7.00
CA TYR A 202 -13.05 4.80 7.54
C TYR A 202 -12.00 4.65 6.43
N GLN A 203 -12.38 4.06 5.30
CA GLN A 203 -11.54 3.92 4.12
C GLN A 203 -12.38 3.61 2.88
N SER A 204 -11.85 3.92 1.70
CA SER A 204 -12.54 3.70 0.43
C SER A 204 -12.86 2.22 0.15
N ARG A 205 -12.06 1.27 0.65
CA ARG A 205 -12.28 -0.19 0.54
C ARG A 205 -11.62 -0.92 1.71
N PRO A 206 -12.26 -1.92 2.34
CA PRO A 206 -11.76 -2.56 3.54
C PRO A 206 -10.86 -3.76 3.25
N ILE A 207 -9.82 -3.54 2.45
CA ILE A 207 -8.96 -4.62 1.96
C ILE A 207 -7.49 -4.29 2.19
N ALA A 208 -6.72 -5.31 2.53
CA ALA A 208 -5.27 -5.26 2.55
C ALA A 208 -4.68 -6.56 2.02
N ALA A 209 -3.39 -6.58 1.75
CA ALA A 209 -2.68 -7.81 1.44
C ALA A 209 -1.28 -7.81 2.02
N TYR A 210 -0.86 -8.99 2.48
CA TYR A 210 0.54 -9.28 2.70
C TYR A 210 1.19 -9.66 1.37
N LEU A 211 2.34 -9.07 1.07
CA LEU A 211 3.07 -9.32 -0.17
C LEU A 211 4.09 -10.45 0.04
N ILE A 212 3.77 -11.63 -0.47
CA ILE A 212 4.63 -12.81 -0.40
C ILE A 212 5.53 -12.81 -1.65
N PRO A 213 6.86 -12.74 -1.51
CA PRO A 213 7.77 -12.85 -2.64
C PRO A 213 7.69 -14.23 -3.32
N PRO A 214 7.91 -14.32 -4.64
CA PRO A 214 7.76 -15.57 -5.39
C PRO A 214 8.73 -16.67 -4.94
N ASP A 215 9.92 -16.29 -4.46
CA ASP A 215 10.98 -17.24 -4.05
C ASP A 215 10.85 -17.70 -2.60
N LEU A 216 9.81 -17.25 -1.87
CA LEU A 216 9.65 -17.55 -0.46
C LEU A 216 8.95 -18.91 -0.29
N GLN A 217 9.68 -19.87 0.30
CA GLN A 217 9.18 -21.24 0.48
C GLN A 217 8.15 -21.33 1.62
N ASP A 218 7.23 -22.28 1.50
CA ASP A 218 6.37 -22.65 2.62
C ASP A 218 7.20 -23.09 3.84
N GLY A 219 6.72 -22.74 5.03
CA GLY A 219 7.42 -22.88 6.30
C GLY A 219 8.44 -21.77 6.59
N SER A 220 8.75 -20.88 5.63
CA SER A 220 9.69 -19.79 5.86
C SER A 220 9.22 -18.87 6.98
N LYS A 221 10.06 -18.68 8.00
CA LYS A 221 9.86 -17.69 9.05
C LYS A 221 10.06 -16.29 8.48
N VAL A 222 9.17 -15.37 8.81
CA VAL A 222 9.15 -14.00 8.28
C VAL A 222 8.93 -12.95 9.35
N LEU A 223 9.38 -11.74 9.08
CA LEU A 223 9.02 -10.53 9.81
C LEU A 223 7.86 -9.83 9.09
N ILE A 224 6.81 -9.49 9.82
CA ILE A 224 5.67 -8.71 9.34
C ILE A 224 5.76 -7.34 10.02
N GLU A 225 6.23 -6.33 9.28
CA GLU A 225 6.43 -4.99 9.85
C GLU A 225 5.09 -4.34 10.24
N ASP A 226 4.10 -4.44 9.36
CA ASP A 226 2.79 -3.82 9.50
C ASP A 226 1.66 -4.87 9.39
N PRO A 227 1.22 -5.50 10.48
CA PRO A 227 0.15 -6.49 10.43
C PRO A 227 -1.18 -5.93 9.92
N ILE A 228 -1.96 -6.70 9.20
CA ILE A 228 -3.30 -6.28 8.76
C ILE A 228 -4.26 -6.25 9.94
N GLU A 229 -4.15 -7.25 10.82
CA GLU A 229 -4.97 -7.44 12.00
C GLU A 229 -4.64 -6.42 13.09
N ASP A 230 -5.69 -5.91 13.75
CA ASP A 230 -5.55 -5.06 14.93
C ASP A 230 -5.22 -5.92 16.15
N MET A 231 -3.93 -6.06 16.45
CA MET A 231 -3.41 -6.75 17.62
C MET A 231 -2.79 -5.74 18.58
N LEU A 232 -2.97 -5.95 19.88
CA LEU A 232 -2.43 -5.04 20.91
C LEU A 232 -0.91 -5.19 21.00
N GLY A 233 -0.19 -4.09 20.78
CA GLY A 233 1.27 -4.03 20.91
C GLY A 233 1.74 -3.29 22.16
N SER A 234 1.03 -2.24 22.56
CA SER A 234 1.33 -1.53 23.80
C SER A 234 0.12 -0.86 24.43
N THR A 235 0.23 -0.61 25.73
CA THR A 235 -0.73 0.16 26.51
C THR A 235 -0.02 1.22 27.33
N TRP A 236 -0.68 2.34 27.54
CA TRP A 236 -0.30 3.38 28.48
C TRP A 236 -1.27 3.38 29.67
N ASN A 237 -0.77 3.62 30.88
CA ASN A 237 -1.58 3.71 32.11
C ASN A 237 -2.65 4.81 32.07
N GLN A 238 -2.59 5.75 31.13
CA GLN A 238 -3.59 6.80 30.90
C GLN A 238 -4.68 6.42 29.88
N GLY A 239 -4.65 5.20 29.33
CA GLY A 239 -5.72 4.65 28.48
C GLY A 239 -5.37 4.50 26.99
N ASP A 240 -4.22 5.01 26.54
CA ASP A 240 -3.80 4.86 25.15
C ASP A 240 -3.38 3.42 24.83
N THR A 241 -3.69 2.98 23.62
CA THR A 241 -3.28 1.68 23.10
C THR A 241 -2.69 1.83 21.71
N GLN A 242 -1.68 1.01 21.40
CA GLN A 242 -1.07 0.99 20.07
C GLN A 242 -1.03 -0.44 19.53
N ARG A 243 -1.06 -0.53 18.20
CA ARG A 243 -1.05 -1.79 17.46
C ARG A 243 0.35 -2.42 17.48
N ALA A 244 0.38 -3.74 17.50
CA ALA A 244 1.60 -4.53 17.35
C ALA A 244 2.22 -4.32 15.96
N MET A 245 3.52 -4.11 15.94
CA MET A 245 4.34 -3.95 14.73
C MET A 245 5.51 -4.94 14.80
N ASN A 246 6.13 -5.25 13.65
CA ASN A 246 7.32 -6.10 13.58
C ASN A 246 7.14 -7.47 14.25
N ILE A 247 6.03 -8.15 13.93
CA ILE A 247 5.70 -9.46 14.50
C ILE A 247 6.27 -10.59 13.64
N ILE A 248 6.42 -11.76 14.24
CA ILE A 248 6.89 -12.94 13.53
C ILE A 248 5.70 -13.72 12.97
N GLY A 249 5.89 -14.25 11.76
CA GLY A 249 4.98 -15.20 11.17
C GLY A 249 5.72 -16.25 10.35
N TYR A 250 4.96 -17.02 9.59
CA TYR A 250 5.48 -17.94 8.59
C TYR A 250 4.59 -17.98 7.36
N VAL A 251 5.15 -18.33 6.21
CA VAL A 251 4.36 -18.56 4.99
C VAL A 251 3.91 -20.01 4.93
N LYS A 252 2.66 -20.25 4.55
CA LYS A 252 2.11 -21.59 4.29
C LYS A 252 0.99 -21.49 3.27
N ASP A 253 1.00 -22.32 2.23
CA ASP A 253 -0.06 -22.37 1.21
C ASP A 253 -0.34 -20.98 0.59
N ARG A 254 0.71 -20.19 0.37
CA ARG A 254 0.64 -18.78 -0.07
C ARG A 254 -0.18 -17.86 0.85
N LYS A 255 -0.19 -18.16 2.14
CA LYS A 255 -0.77 -17.34 3.21
C LYS A 255 0.30 -16.98 4.23
N VAL A 256 0.22 -15.77 4.78
CA VAL A 256 1.07 -15.35 5.90
C VAL A 256 0.37 -15.70 7.21
N ILE A 257 0.89 -16.66 7.95
CA ILE A 257 0.33 -17.04 9.24
C ILE A 257 1.07 -16.31 10.35
N ILE A 258 0.35 -15.54 11.15
CA ILE A 258 0.90 -14.83 12.30
C ILE A 258 1.19 -15.82 13.42
N HIS A 259 2.38 -15.73 14.00
CA HIS A 259 2.72 -16.46 15.21
C HIS A 259 2.29 -15.64 16.43
N HIS A 260 1.08 -15.85 16.94
CA HIS A 260 0.51 -15.02 18.01
C HIS A 260 1.37 -14.97 19.27
N ASP A 261 2.09 -16.04 19.61
CA ASP A 261 3.00 -16.08 20.77
C ASP A 261 4.22 -15.16 20.60
N SER A 262 4.48 -14.64 19.40
CA SER A 262 5.53 -13.64 19.16
C SER A 262 5.12 -12.21 19.52
N ILE A 263 3.83 -11.97 19.77
CA ILE A 263 3.30 -10.64 20.06
C ILE A 263 3.59 -10.32 21.53
N LYS A 264 4.51 -9.38 21.75
CA LYS A 264 4.83 -8.87 23.08
C LYS A 264 4.07 -7.58 23.33
N THR A 265 3.18 -7.58 24.32
CA THR A 265 2.53 -6.34 24.79
C THR A 265 3.44 -5.60 25.74
N THR A 266 3.75 -4.35 25.42
CA THR A 266 4.53 -3.48 26.31
C THR A 266 3.61 -2.59 27.14
N HIS A 267 3.78 -2.60 28.46
CA HIS A 267 3.03 -1.74 29.37
C HIS A 267 3.91 -0.57 29.82
N TYR A 268 3.56 0.63 29.39
CA TYR A 268 4.26 1.84 29.79
C TYR A 268 3.53 2.52 30.95
N ILE A 269 4.33 3.05 31.88
CA ILE A 269 3.87 3.85 33.01
C ILE A 269 4.50 5.23 32.85
N GLY A 270 3.65 6.22 32.60
CA GLY A 270 4.00 7.65 32.61
C GLY A 270 3.47 8.35 33.85
#